data_AF-A0A1Y1N4W7-F1
#
_entry.id   AF-A0A1Y1N4W7-F1
#
_cell.length_a   1.000
_cell.length_b   1.000
_cell.length_c   1.000
_cell.angle_alpha   90.00
_cell.angle_beta   90.00
_cell.angle_gamma   90.00
#
_symmetry.space_group_name_H-M   'P 1'
#
loop_
_entity.id
_entity.type
_entity.pdbx_description
1 polymer ?
#
loop_
_entity_poly.entity_id
_entity_poly.type
_entity_poly.pdbx_seq_one_letter_code
_entity_poly.pdbx_strand_id
1 'polypeptide(L)'
;SVQPFPNEAVKAAATIKLSETSVTLDGGQSKSISVSPTPPQGLDAKRLALWSGYIVINGTDGTSLSLPYQGLTGSLHKSVVLGADNTWISKSTDKKSNPVPPNSTFLIPAPGNAGSNDTLPQLTVALYLGSRKVRADIVPLTTCPPKNLTTEFQGIKTIGQPYNFPALWGTRGLNNFPWDGRLDSGNYAPPGKYRFVVRALRIFGDEKKKEDWDVSTSPALHIKYQ
;
A
#
# COMPACT_ATOMS: atom_id res chain seq x y z
N SER A 1 -0.26 -16.94 -6.32
CA SER A 1 -0.92 -17.95 -5.47
C SER A 1 -0.99 -17.40 -4.07
N VAL A 2 -2.18 -17.29 -3.47
CA VAL A 2 -2.33 -16.86 -2.07
C VAL A 2 -1.97 -18.07 -1.20
N GLN A 3 -0.97 -17.95 -0.33
CA GLN A 3 -0.63 -19.03 0.60
C GLN A 3 -1.85 -19.32 1.49
N PRO A 4 -2.24 -20.59 1.68
CA PRO A 4 -3.33 -20.93 2.58
C PRO A 4 -2.97 -20.51 4.01
N PHE A 5 -3.96 -19.98 4.73
CA PHE A 5 -3.81 -19.65 6.15
C PHE A 5 -3.97 -20.94 6.99
N PRO A 6 -3.22 -21.11 8.09
CA PRO A 6 -2.16 -20.24 8.59
C PRO A 6 -0.90 -20.27 7.71
N ASN A 7 -0.20 -19.14 7.65
CA ASN A 7 1.10 -19.06 6.99
C ASN A 7 2.04 -20.12 7.59
N GLU A 8 2.86 -20.75 6.75
CA GLU A 8 3.84 -21.76 7.16
C GLU A 8 4.75 -21.20 8.26
N ALA A 9 4.79 -21.90 9.40
CA ALA A 9 5.70 -21.60 10.51
C ALA A 9 7.01 -22.40 10.33
N VAL A 10 8.13 -21.71 10.42
CA VAL A 10 9.46 -22.34 10.40
C VAL A 10 9.91 -22.55 11.84
N LYS A 11 10.29 -23.78 12.19
CA LYS A 11 10.82 -24.11 13.52
C LYS A 11 12.27 -23.67 13.64
N ALA A 12 12.49 -22.36 13.81
CA ALA A 12 13.79 -21.74 14.00
C ALA A 12 13.69 -20.62 15.05
N ALA A 13 14.79 -20.36 15.76
CA ALA A 13 14.85 -19.36 16.82
C ALA A 13 15.91 -18.29 16.52
N ALA A 14 15.67 -17.07 17.01
CA ALA A 14 16.65 -16.01 16.96
C ALA A 14 17.71 -16.27 18.05
N THR A 15 18.95 -15.89 17.77
CA THR A 15 20.02 -15.93 18.79
C THR A 15 20.18 -14.55 19.39
N ILE A 16 20.15 -14.47 20.72
CA ILE A 16 20.34 -13.20 21.44
C ILE A 16 21.70 -13.23 22.13
N LYS A 17 22.55 -12.27 21.81
CA LYS A 17 23.82 -12.05 22.52
C LYS A 17 23.68 -10.85 23.45
N LEU A 18 24.03 -11.04 24.72
CA LEU A 18 24.08 -9.96 25.72
C LEU A 18 25.54 -9.53 25.92
N SER A 19 25.78 -8.24 26.14
CA SER A 19 27.12 -7.74 26.48
C SER A 19 27.61 -8.27 27.82
N GLU A 20 26.68 -8.47 28.76
CA GLU A 20 26.92 -9.09 30.06
C GLU A 20 25.68 -9.92 30.41
N THR A 21 25.90 -11.08 31.04
CA THR A 21 24.82 -11.98 31.48
C THR A 21 24.56 -11.89 32.99
N SER A 22 25.38 -11.12 33.71
CA SER A 22 25.26 -10.88 35.15
C SER A 22 25.69 -9.46 35.46
N VAL A 23 25.01 -8.81 36.39
CA VAL A 23 25.30 -7.44 36.82
C VAL A 23 24.96 -7.28 38.30
N THR A 24 25.74 -6.46 39.00
CA THR A 24 25.45 -6.02 40.37
C THR A 24 25.10 -4.53 40.34
N LEU A 25 24.05 -4.14 41.05
CA LEU A 25 23.60 -2.76 41.18
C LEU A 25 23.32 -2.46 42.64
N ASP A 26 23.83 -1.33 43.13
CA ASP A 26 23.44 -0.79 44.42
C ASP A 26 22.12 -0.02 44.33
N GLY A 27 21.55 0.35 45.48
CA GLY A 27 20.34 1.17 45.55
C GLY A 27 20.48 2.47 44.74
N GLY A 28 19.58 2.68 43.79
CA GLY A 28 19.56 3.86 42.92
C GLY A 28 20.52 3.81 41.73
N GLN A 29 21.33 2.75 41.58
CA GLN A 29 22.20 2.60 40.41
C GLN A 29 21.43 2.10 39.18
N SER A 30 22.01 2.33 38.01
CA SER A 30 21.52 1.82 36.72
C SER A 30 22.69 1.39 35.87
N LYS A 31 22.50 0.33 35.08
CA LYS A 31 23.49 -0.18 34.14
C LYS A 31 22.85 -0.57 32.83
N SER A 32 23.50 -0.22 31.73
CA SER A 32 23.04 -0.51 30.37
C SER A 32 23.64 -1.82 29.88
N ILE A 33 22.78 -2.76 29.47
CA ILE A 33 23.19 -4.02 28.83
C ILE A 33 22.86 -3.93 27.35
N SER A 34 23.85 -4.16 26.49
CA SER A 34 23.64 -4.18 25.05
C SER A 34 23.10 -5.54 24.62
N VAL A 35 22.00 -5.53 23.87
CA VAL A 35 21.34 -6.73 23.33
C VAL A 35 21.55 -6.76 21.82
N SER A 36 22.22 -7.81 21.33
CA SER A 36 22.52 -8.01 19.90
C SER A 36 21.77 -9.24 19.37
N PRO A 37 20.60 -9.06 18.75
CA PRO A 37 19.85 -10.16 18.16
C PRO A 37 20.41 -10.56 16.79
N THR A 38 20.41 -11.86 16.51
CA THR A 38 20.66 -12.45 15.19
C THR A 38 19.39 -13.15 14.73
N PRO A 39 18.80 -12.78 13.57
CA PRO A 39 17.60 -13.42 13.06
C PRO A 39 17.77 -14.93 12.84
N PRO A 40 16.67 -15.73 12.92
CA PRO A 40 16.73 -17.14 12.60
C PRO A 40 17.18 -17.39 11.16
N GLN A 41 17.99 -18.44 10.95
CA GLN A 41 18.42 -18.86 9.61
C GLN A 41 17.30 -19.57 8.85
N GLY A 42 17.40 -19.62 7.52
CA GLY A 42 16.45 -20.34 6.66
C GLY A 42 15.09 -19.66 6.49
N LEU A 43 14.92 -18.43 6.97
CA LEU A 43 13.69 -17.66 6.77
C LEU A 43 13.65 -16.97 5.41
N ASP A 44 12.50 -17.02 4.75
CA ASP A 44 12.25 -16.26 3.53
C ASP A 44 12.00 -14.77 3.85
N ALA A 45 12.98 -13.92 3.53
CA ALA A 45 12.91 -12.48 3.73
C ALA A 45 11.78 -11.79 2.95
N LYS A 46 11.29 -12.39 1.84
CA LYS A 46 10.16 -11.84 1.07
C LYS A 46 8.83 -11.96 1.80
N ARG A 47 8.73 -12.90 2.75
CA ARG A 47 7.54 -13.11 3.58
C ARG A 47 7.48 -12.18 4.78
N LEU A 48 8.50 -11.34 5.00
CA LEU A 48 8.62 -10.48 6.19
C LEU A 48 8.42 -11.31 7.46
N ALA A 49 9.24 -12.35 7.63
CA ALA A 49 9.05 -13.34 8.67
C ALA A 49 9.22 -12.71 10.06
N LEU A 50 8.15 -12.76 10.86
CA LEU A 50 8.12 -12.28 12.23
C LEU A 50 8.74 -13.33 13.16
N TRP A 51 9.61 -12.90 14.04
CA TRP A 51 10.14 -13.72 15.12
C TRP A 51 10.13 -12.94 16.43
N SER A 52 10.01 -13.64 17.54
CA SER A 52 9.85 -13.04 18.86
C SER A 52 10.32 -13.98 19.95
N GLY A 53 10.42 -13.46 21.15
CA GLY A 53 10.73 -14.22 22.35
C GLY A 53 10.77 -13.30 23.55
N TYR A 54 11.45 -13.75 24.60
CA TYR A 54 11.67 -12.95 25.80
C TYR A 54 13.06 -13.20 26.39
N ILE A 55 13.57 -12.21 27.11
CA ILE A 55 14.77 -12.30 27.93
C ILE A 55 14.32 -12.34 29.39
N VAL A 56 14.74 -13.36 30.13
CA VAL A 56 14.44 -13.49 31.56
C VAL A 56 15.56 -12.82 32.36
N ILE A 57 15.20 -12.02 33.36
CA ILE A 57 16.12 -11.34 34.27
C ILE A 57 15.79 -11.81 35.69
N ASN A 58 16.70 -12.57 36.28
CA ASN A 58 16.54 -13.12 37.62
C ASN A 58 17.43 -12.35 38.60
N GLY A 59 16.82 -11.85 39.68
CA GLY A 59 17.49 -11.21 40.79
C GLY A 59 17.84 -12.21 41.90
N THR A 60 18.92 -11.94 42.62
CA THR A 60 19.32 -12.72 43.80
C THR A 60 18.37 -12.52 44.99
N ASP A 61 17.52 -11.49 44.93
CA ASP A 61 16.44 -11.19 45.87
C ASP A 61 15.16 -12.02 45.60
N GLY A 62 15.18 -12.90 44.60
CA GLY A 62 14.03 -13.70 44.17
C GLY A 62 13.14 -13.02 43.12
N THR A 63 13.49 -11.80 42.68
CA THR A 63 12.78 -11.12 41.60
C THR A 63 12.98 -11.86 40.27
N SER A 64 11.93 -11.97 39.46
CA SER A 64 11.99 -12.52 38.10
C SER A 64 11.23 -11.62 37.13
N LEU A 65 11.94 -11.00 36.20
CA LEU A 65 11.37 -10.11 35.18
C LEU A 65 11.48 -10.74 33.79
N SER A 66 10.63 -10.30 32.87
CA SER A 66 10.62 -10.73 31.47
C SER A 66 10.60 -9.52 30.55
N LEU A 67 11.55 -9.47 29.62
CA LEU A 67 11.64 -8.45 28.58
C LEU A 67 11.26 -9.08 27.23
N PRO A 68 10.04 -8.85 26.71
CA PRO A 68 9.65 -9.35 25.40
C PRO A 68 10.41 -8.64 24.29
N TYR A 69 10.72 -9.36 23.22
CA TYR A 69 11.31 -8.79 22.01
C TYR A 69 10.63 -9.32 20.75
N GLN A 70 10.72 -8.54 19.69
CA GLN A 70 10.26 -8.88 18.36
C GLN A 70 11.27 -8.40 17.33
N GLY A 71 11.42 -9.18 16.26
CA GLY A 71 12.18 -8.80 15.09
C GLY A 71 11.51 -9.30 13.82
N LEU A 72 11.99 -8.76 12.70
CA LEU A 72 11.46 -9.03 11.38
C LEU A 72 12.60 -9.39 10.44
N THR A 73 12.53 -10.56 9.83
CA THR A 73 13.45 -10.94 8.76
C THR A 73 12.91 -10.43 7.43
N GLY A 74 13.56 -9.41 6.88
CA GLY A 74 13.19 -8.76 5.63
C GLY A 74 13.35 -7.25 5.70
N SER A 75 12.84 -6.53 4.69
CA SER A 75 12.86 -5.07 4.67
C SER A 75 11.48 -4.54 4.28
N LEU A 76 10.86 -3.79 5.19
CA LEU A 76 9.59 -3.11 4.91
C LEU A 76 9.72 -2.09 3.77
N HIS A 77 10.87 -1.39 3.69
CA HIS A 77 11.16 -0.43 2.63
C HIS A 77 11.31 -1.07 1.25
N LYS A 78 11.98 -2.22 1.16
CA LYS A 78 12.15 -2.93 -0.12
C LYS A 78 10.96 -3.80 -0.51
N SER A 79 9.94 -3.92 0.35
CA SER A 79 8.78 -4.76 0.09
C SER A 79 7.80 -4.09 -0.86
N VAL A 80 7.32 -4.87 -1.83
CA VAL A 80 6.31 -4.40 -2.79
C VAL A 80 4.97 -4.21 -2.07
N VAL A 81 4.42 -3.00 -2.15
CA VAL A 81 3.10 -2.66 -1.59
C VAL A 81 1.99 -2.81 -2.63
N LEU A 82 2.31 -2.66 -3.92
CA LEU A 82 1.37 -2.78 -5.04
C LEU A 82 1.98 -3.61 -6.18
N GLY A 83 1.33 -4.71 -6.55
CA GLY A 83 1.74 -5.50 -7.72
C GLY A 83 1.50 -4.75 -9.03
N ALA A 84 2.33 -5.00 -10.04
CA ALA A 84 2.26 -4.30 -11.33
C ALA A 84 0.92 -4.48 -12.06
N ASP A 85 0.23 -5.58 -11.81
CA ASP A 85 -1.06 -6.00 -12.38
C ASP A 85 -2.22 -5.94 -11.37
N ASN A 86 -2.02 -5.33 -10.19
CA ASN A 86 -2.95 -5.40 -9.08
C ASN A 86 -3.89 -4.18 -8.99
N THR A 87 -4.27 -3.63 -10.14
CA THR A 87 -5.22 -2.52 -10.27
C THR A 87 -6.13 -2.74 -11.48
N TRP A 88 -7.43 -2.55 -11.31
CA TRP A 88 -8.42 -2.74 -12.37
C TRP A 88 -9.60 -1.78 -12.25
N ILE A 89 -10.49 -1.83 -13.25
CA ILE A 89 -11.76 -1.10 -13.24
C ILE A 89 -12.87 -2.08 -12.83
N SER A 90 -13.67 -1.68 -11.85
CA SER A 90 -14.91 -2.37 -11.46
C SER A 90 -16.09 -1.39 -11.53
N LYS A 91 -17.30 -1.85 -11.20
CA LYS A 91 -18.47 -0.99 -11.05
C LYS A 91 -18.61 -0.56 -9.59
N SER A 92 -18.96 0.71 -9.34
CA SER A 92 -19.21 1.21 -7.98
C SER A 92 -20.34 0.47 -7.25
N THR A 93 -21.28 -0.11 -8.00
CA THR A 93 -22.42 -0.87 -7.51
C THR A 93 -22.11 -2.36 -7.27
N ASP A 94 -20.94 -2.85 -7.70
CA ASP A 94 -20.52 -4.23 -7.45
C ASP A 94 -19.78 -4.36 -6.12
N LYS A 95 -20.46 -4.95 -5.11
CA LYS A 95 -19.91 -5.18 -3.77
C LYS A 95 -18.67 -6.08 -3.75
N LYS A 96 -18.42 -6.87 -4.79
CA LYS A 96 -17.24 -7.74 -4.90
C LYS A 96 -16.09 -7.08 -5.66
N SER A 97 -16.30 -5.89 -6.23
CA SER A 97 -15.33 -5.19 -7.07
C SER A 97 -14.77 -6.07 -8.19
N ASN A 98 -15.60 -6.87 -8.87
CA ASN A 98 -15.09 -7.71 -9.96
C ASN A 98 -14.60 -6.85 -11.12
N PRO A 99 -13.54 -7.26 -11.82
CA PRO A 99 -13.05 -6.54 -12.99
C PRO A 99 -14.10 -6.52 -14.11
N VAL A 100 -14.28 -5.36 -14.74
CA VAL A 100 -15.03 -5.25 -15.99
C VAL A 100 -14.12 -5.55 -17.18
N PRO A 101 -14.68 -5.97 -18.34
CA PRO A 101 -13.89 -6.15 -19.56
C PRO A 101 -13.10 -4.89 -19.95
N PRO A 102 -11.85 -5.02 -20.44
CA PRO A 102 -11.10 -3.88 -20.97
C PRO A 102 -11.89 -3.14 -22.05
N ASN A 103 -11.74 -1.81 -22.10
CA ASN A 103 -12.46 -0.89 -22.99
C ASN A 103 -13.97 -0.75 -22.71
N SER A 104 -14.47 -1.26 -21.58
CA SER A 104 -15.85 -1.03 -21.15
C SER A 104 -16.21 0.46 -21.17
N THR A 105 -17.43 0.76 -21.62
CA THR A 105 -17.97 2.13 -21.65
C THR A 105 -18.90 2.35 -20.48
N PHE A 106 -18.67 3.41 -19.73
CA PHE A 106 -19.53 3.86 -18.64
C PHE A 106 -20.29 5.11 -19.07
N LEU A 107 -21.61 5.04 -18.97
CA LEU A 107 -22.49 6.20 -19.09
C LEU A 107 -22.70 6.77 -17.69
N ILE A 108 -21.98 7.84 -17.37
CA ILE A 108 -21.97 8.46 -16.04
C ILE A 108 -22.88 9.71 -16.01
N PRO A 109 -23.45 10.08 -14.85
CA PRO A 109 -24.28 11.26 -14.72
C PRO A 109 -23.56 12.54 -15.15
N ALA A 110 -24.31 13.51 -15.67
CA ALA A 110 -23.78 14.81 -16.06
C ALA A 110 -22.97 15.46 -14.91
N PRO A 111 -21.90 16.23 -15.21
CA PRO A 111 -21.02 16.83 -14.20
C PRO A 111 -21.77 17.46 -13.02
N GLY A 112 -21.45 17.03 -11.81
CA GLY A 112 -22.06 17.52 -10.56
C GLY A 112 -23.37 16.85 -10.16
N ASN A 113 -23.90 15.91 -10.95
CA ASN A 113 -25.19 15.25 -10.69
C ASN A 113 -25.06 13.79 -10.26
N ALA A 114 -23.85 13.30 -9.96
CA ALA A 114 -23.66 11.92 -9.52
C ALA A 114 -24.27 11.68 -8.12
N GLY A 115 -25.17 10.72 -8.03
CA GLY A 115 -25.80 10.24 -6.81
C GLY A 115 -25.25 8.91 -6.32
N SER A 116 -25.71 8.47 -5.14
CA SER A 116 -25.25 7.25 -4.48
C SER A 116 -25.63 5.94 -5.18
N ASN A 117 -26.64 5.96 -6.06
CA ASN A 117 -27.13 4.79 -6.78
C ASN A 117 -26.59 4.67 -8.21
N ASP A 118 -25.80 5.65 -8.66
CA ASP A 118 -25.26 5.63 -10.02
C ASP A 118 -24.16 4.58 -10.16
N THR A 119 -24.17 3.91 -11.32
CA THR A 119 -23.12 2.95 -11.68
C THR A 119 -21.95 3.68 -12.31
N LEU A 120 -21.00 4.08 -11.47
CA LEU A 120 -19.78 4.75 -11.84
C LEU A 120 -18.66 3.74 -12.14
N PRO A 121 -17.69 4.09 -13.01
CA PRO A 121 -16.42 3.38 -13.05
C PRO A 121 -15.73 3.53 -11.69
N GLN A 122 -15.26 2.43 -11.15
CA GLN A 122 -14.51 2.39 -9.90
C GLN A 122 -13.09 1.93 -10.18
N LEU A 123 -12.11 2.76 -9.79
CA LEU A 123 -10.72 2.35 -9.72
C LEU A 123 -10.57 1.46 -8.50
N THR A 124 -10.25 0.18 -8.71
CA THR A 124 -9.97 -0.76 -7.62
C THR A 124 -8.47 -1.03 -7.57
N VAL A 125 -7.87 -0.77 -6.42
CA VAL A 125 -6.43 -0.95 -6.15
C VAL A 125 -6.28 -2.00 -5.05
N ALA A 126 -5.66 -3.12 -5.38
CA ALA A 126 -5.40 -4.19 -4.41
C ALA A 126 -3.96 -4.05 -3.87
N LEU A 127 -3.85 -3.59 -2.62
CA LEU A 127 -2.55 -3.43 -1.96
C LEU A 127 -2.14 -4.74 -1.26
N TYR A 128 -0.91 -5.20 -1.50
CA TYR A 128 -0.33 -6.34 -0.78
C TYR A 128 0.05 -5.96 0.67
N LEU A 129 0.46 -4.72 0.87
CA LEU A 129 0.78 -4.11 2.16
C LEU A 129 0.22 -2.69 2.19
N GLY A 130 -0.01 -2.14 3.39
CA GLY A 130 -0.50 -0.77 3.50
C GLY A 130 0.46 0.24 2.86
N SER A 131 -0.10 1.30 2.30
CA SER A 131 0.65 2.43 1.75
C SER A 131 0.14 3.74 2.33
N ARG A 132 1.05 4.57 2.83
CA ARG A 132 0.67 5.88 3.38
C ARG A 132 0.14 6.86 2.32
N LYS A 133 0.44 6.62 1.04
CA LYS A 133 0.01 7.49 -0.06
C LYS A 133 -0.12 6.69 -1.35
N VAL A 134 -1.31 6.75 -1.95
CA VAL A 134 -1.64 6.21 -3.26
C VAL A 134 -2.02 7.37 -4.18
N ARG A 135 -1.29 7.53 -5.28
CA ARG A 135 -1.57 8.49 -6.35
C ARG A 135 -2.13 7.75 -7.54
N ALA A 136 -3.13 8.30 -8.22
CA ALA A 136 -3.68 7.74 -9.45
C ALA A 136 -3.76 8.83 -10.52
N ASP A 137 -2.93 8.75 -11.55
CA ASP A 137 -2.94 9.68 -12.68
C ASP A 137 -3.87 9.15 -13.78
N ILE A 138 -4.75 10.01 -14.29
CA ILE A 138 -5.69 9.68 -15.37
C ILE A 138 -5.05 10.00 -16.72
N VAL A 139 -4.74 8.97 -17.50
CA VAL A 139 -4.05 9.09 -18.78
C VAL A 139 -5.06 9.00 -19.93
N PRO A 140 -5.21 10.06 -20.74
CA PRO A 140 -6.04 10.04 -21.95
C PRO A 140 -5.39 9.18 -23.03
N LEU A 141 -6.19 8.38 -23.74
CA LEU A 141 -5.70 7.45 -24.77
C LEU A 141 -6.16 7.79 -26.19
N THR A 142 -7.25 8.54 -26.36
CA THR A 142 -7.79 8.87 -27.70
C THR A 142 -8.30 10.28 -27.84
N THR A 143 -8.61 10.96 -26.73
CA THR A 143 -9.01 12.35 -26.73
C THR A 143 -7.76 13.22 -26.65
N CYS A 144 -7.59 14.16 -27.59
CA CYS A 144 -6.77 15.35 -27.34
C CYS A 144 -7.49 16.10 -26.21
N PRO A 145 -6.99 16.04 -24.96
CA PRO A 145 -7.65 16.76 -23.89
C PRO A 145 -7.55 18.26 -24.23
N PRO A 146 -8.48 19.10 -23.73
CA PRO A 146 -8.37 20.54 -23.88
C PRO A 146 -6.93 20.98 -23.55
N LYS A 147 -6.37 21.91 -24.35
CA LYS A 147 -4.94 22.30 -24.27
C LYS A 147 -4.48 22.69 -22.85
N ASN A 148 -5.41 23.04 -21.96
CA ASN A 148 -5.15 23.48 -20.60
C ASN A 148 -5.50 22.45 -19.51
N LEU A 149 -5.94 21.24 -19.89
CA LEU A 149 -6.32 20.19 -18.94
C LEU A 149 -5.18 19.19 -18.66
N THR A 150 -4.19 19.10 -19.54
CA THR A 150 -3.07 18.17 -19.36
C THR A 150 -1.92 18.75 -18.57
N THR A 151 -1.39 17.95 -17.66
CA THR A 151 -0.11 18.17 -16.98
C THR A 151 0.79 16.95 -17.16
N GLU A 152 2.03 17.03 -16.69
CA GLU A 152 2.98 15.91 -16.71
C GLU A 152 3.41 15.55 -15.29
N PHE A 153 3.39 14.25 -14.98
CA PHE A 153 3.90 13.74 -13.71
C PHE A 153 4.77 12.50 -13.95
N GLN A 154 6.05 12.60 -13.57
CA GLN A 154 7.06 11.54 -13.72
C GLN A 154 7.08 10.92 -15.14
N GLY A 155 7.06 11.76 -16.18
CA GLY A 155 7.13 11.33 -17.58
C GLY A 155 5.79 10.86 -18.18
N ILE A 156 4.67 11.05 -17.48
CA ILE A 156 3.34 10.67 -17.97
C ILE A 156 2.49 11.91 -18.15
N LYS A 157 1.97 12.11 -19.36
CA LYS A 157 0.96 13.11 -19.68
C LYS A 157 -0.39 12.65 -19.13
N THR A 158 -0.96 13.42 -18.21
CA THR A 158 -2.17 13.10 -17.44
C THR A 158 -3.13 14.29 -17.43
N ILE A 159 -4.42 14.06 -17.23
CA ILE A 159 -5.40 15.12 -16.95
C ILE A 159 -5.57 15.42 -15.46
N GLY A 160 -4.68 14.88 -14.62
CA GLY A 160 -4.71 15.02 -13.17
C GLY A 160 -5.08 13.70 -12.48
N GLN A 161 -5.62 13.80 -11.28
CA GLN A 161 -6.06 12.66 -10.48
C GLN A 161 -7.58 12.71 -10.28
N PRO A 162 -8.24 11.62 -9.85
CA PRO A 162 -9.62 11.71 -9.38
C PRO A 162 -9.76 12.72 -8.24
N TYR A 163 -10.95 13.25 -8.05
CA TYR A 163 -11.26 14.08 -6.89
C TYR A 163 -10.89 13.35 -5.57
N ASN A 164 -10.38 14.09 -4.57
CA ASN A 164 -9.85 13.60 -3.29
C ASN A 164 -8.57 12.76 -3.35
N PHE A 165 -7.87 12.71 -4.49
CA PHE A 165 -6.52 12.15 -4.56
C PHE A 165 -5.44 13.20 -4.23
N PRO A 166 -4.25 12.78 -3.75
CA PRO A 166 -3.84 11.40 -3.49
C PRO A 166 -4.57 10.79 -2.28
N ALA A 167 -4.93 9.51 -2.38
CA ALA A 167 -5.53 8.78 -1.27
C ALA A 167 -4.45 8.49 -0.22
N LEU A 168 -4.73 8.83 1.04
CA LEU A 168 -3.80 8.61 2.15
C LEU A 168 -4.19 7.35 2.94
N TRP A 169 -3.19 6.70 3.52
CA TRP A 169 -3.37 5.57 4.44
C TRP A 169 -4.16 4.38 3.85
N GLY A 170 -3.86 4.03 2.60
CA GLY A 170 -4.42 2.84 1.96
C GLY A 170 -4.05 1.58 2.74
N THR A 171 -5.05 0.83 3.18
CA THR A 171 -4.84 -0.40 3.94
C THR A 171 -4.52 -1.57 3.02
N ARG A 172 -3.98 -2.65 3.57
CA ARG A 172 -3.81 -3.91 2.83
C ARG A 172 -5.19 -4.41 2.35
N GLY A 173 -5.24 -4.90 1.12
CA GLY A 173 -6.46 -5.42 0.50
C GLY A 173 -7.05 -4.45 -0.53
N LEU A 174 -8.36 -4.56 -0.74
CA LEU A 174 -9.07 -3.78 -1.76
C LEU A 174 -9.31 -2.35 -1.27
N ASN A 175 -8.85 -1.38 -2.07
CA ASN A 175 -9.16 0.03 -1.93
C ASN A 175 -9.95 0.45 -3.17
N ASN A 176 -11.16 0.96 -2.95
CA ASN A 176 -12.15 1.20 -4.00
C ASN A 176 -12.41 2.70 -4.14
N PHE A 177 -12.24 3.24 -5.35
CA PHE A 177 -12.40 4.66 -5.64
C PHE A 177 -13.36 4.87 -6.81
N PRO A 178 -14.68 5.00 -6.55
CA PRO A 178 -15.65 5.41 -7.56
C PRO A 178 -15.27 6.76 -8.17
N TRP A 179 -15.46 6.90 -9.49
CA TRP A 179 -15.10 8.10 -10.22
C TRP A 179 -16.24 8.55 -11.14
N ASP A 180 -16.74 9.75 -10.90
CA ASP A 180 -17.80 10.43 -11.67
C ASP A 180 -17.24 11.34 -12.78
N GLY A 181 -15.95 11.21 -13.07
CA GLY A 181 -15.25 12.09 -14.01
C GLY A 181 -14.63 13.33 -13.35
N ARG A 182 -14.93 13.63 -12.08
CA ARG A 182 -14.37 14.80 -11.39
C ARG A 182 -12.88 14.62 -11.10
N LEU A 183 -12.12 15.68 -11.36
CA LEU A 183 -10.67 15.74 -11.20
C LEU A 183 -10.29 16.45 -9.89
N ASP A 184 -9.07 16.25 -9.43
CA ASP A 184 -8.47 16.98 -8.30
C ASP A 184 -8.42 18.50 -8.51
N SER A 185 -8.34 18.94 -9.78
CA SER A 185 -8.51 20.36 -10.16
C SER A 185 -9.91 20.93 -9.96
N GLY A 186 -10.91 20.09 -9.67
CA GLY A 186 -12.33 20.47 -9.61
C GLY A 186 -13.06 20.43 -10.95
N ASN A 187 -12.34 20.40 -12.07
CA ASN A 187 -12.90 20.20 -13.41
C ASN A 187 -13.35 18.76 -13.64
N TYR A 188 -14.02 18.51 -14.76
CA TYR A 188 -14.44 17.17 -15.18
C TYR A 188 -13.65 16.70 -16.41
N ALA A 189 -13.31 15.42 -16.42
CA ALA A 189 -12.73 14.78 -17.59
C ALA A 189 -13.72 14.78 -18.75
N PRO A 190 -13.31 15.18 -19.98
CA PRO A 190 -14.21 15.12 -21.12
C PRO A 190 -14.58 13.67 -21.48
N PRO A 191 -15.70 13.42 -22.18
CA PRO A 191 -16.00 12.11 -22.75
C PRO A 191 -14.81 11.58 -23.56
N GLY A 192 -14.40 10.33 -23.33
CA GLY A 192 -13.18 9.83 -23.95
C GLY A 192 -12.72 8.49 -23.40
N LYS A 193 -11.58 8.03 -23.95
CA LYS A 193 -10.90 6.81 -23.51
C LYS A 193 -9.76 7.16 -22.57
N TYR A 194 -9.73 6.50 -21.42
CA TYR A 194 -8.75 6.74 -20.36
C TYR A 194 -8.17 5.43 -19.84
N ARG A 195 -7.07 5.53 -19.09
CA ARG A 195 -6.59 4.51 -18.15
C ARG A 195 -6.02 5.20 -16.92
N PHE A 196 -5.92 4.47 -15.81
CA PHE A 196 -5.28 4.97 -14.60
C PHE A 196 -3.87 4.40 -14.47
N VAL A 197 -2.91 5.25 -14.12
CA VAL A 197 -1.59 4.84 -13.66
C VAL A 197 -1.51 5.11 -12.16
N VAL A 198 -1.53 4.04 -11.39
CA VAL A 198 -1.53 4.07 -9.93
C VAL A 198 -0.12 3.89 -9.42
N ARG A 199 0.27 4.73 -8.47
CA ARG A 199 1.54 4.66 -7.74
C ARG A 199 1.24 4.56 -6.26
N ALA A 200 1.71 3.51 -5.61
CA ALA A 200 1.63 3.33 -4.17
C ALA A 200 3.03 3.43 -3.56
N LEU A 201 3.19 4.29 -2.56
CA LEU A 201 4.46 4.49 -1.91
C LEU A 201 4.77 3.33 -0.96
N ARG A 202 5.99 2.78 -1.04
CA ARG A 202 6.44 1.71 -0.13
C ARG A 202 6.49 2.19 1.31
N ILE A 203 6.45 1.25 2.26
CA ILE A 203 6.56 1.55 3.70
C ILE A 203 7.92 2.21 3.95
N PHE A 204 7.95 3.35 4.65
CA PHE A 204 9.14 4.20 4.83
C PHE A 204 9.74 4.79 3.53
N GLY A 205 9.03 4.72 2.40
CA GLY A 205 9.47 5.31 1.14
C GLY A 205 9.51 6.83 1.16
N ASP A 206 10.44 7.39 0.39
CA ASP A 206 10.57 8.82 0.09
C ASP A 206 9.76 9.16 -1.18
N GLU A 207 8.82 10.09 -1.05
CA GLU A 207 7.96 10.50 -2.17
C GLU A 207 8.73 11.10 -3.35
N LYS A 208 9.91 11.66 -3.09
CA LYS A 208 10.75 12.31 -4.11
C LYS A 208 11.52 11.29 -4.95
N LYS A 209 11.64 10.03 -4.50
CA LYS A 209 12.38 8.97 -5.19
C LYS A 209 11.42 8.08 -5.96
N LYS A 210 11.59 8.00 -7.27
CA LYS A 210 10.70 7.22 -8.14
C LYS A 210 10.73 5.72 -7.79
N GLU A 211 11.87 5.24 -7.31
CA GLU A 211 12.17 3.84 -6.99
C GLU A 211 11.43 3.35 -5.74
N ASP A 212 10.97 4.28 -4.91
CA ASP A 212 10.19 4.00 -3.69
C ASP A 212 8.69 3.89 -3.96
N TRP A 213 8.26 4.09 -5.21
CA TRP A 213 6.88 3.89 -5.65
C TRP A 213 6.74 2.58 -6.42
N ASP A 214 5.79 1.75 -6.00
CA ASP A 214 5.30 0.65 -6.81
C ASP A 214 4.20 1.15 -7.75
N VAL A 215 4.21 0.66 -9.00
CA VAL A 215 3.35 1.18 -10.07
C VAL A 215 2.48 0.07 -10.64
N SER A 216 1.19 0.35 -10.80
CA SER A 216 0.24 -0.52 -11.50
C SER A 216 -0.60 0.29 -12.50
N THR A 217 -0.99 -0.32 -13.61
CA THR A 217 -1.78 0.36 -14.65
C THR A 217 -3.10 -0.38 -14.87
N SER A 218 -4.21 0.35 -14.84
CA SER A 218 -5.53 -0.24 -15.10
C SER A 218 -5.70 -0.60 -16.59
N PRO A 219 -6.61 -1.53 -16.92
CA PRO A 219 -7.19 -1.60 -18.26
C PRO A 219 -7.81 -0.26 -18.67
N ALA A 220 -7.91 -0.03 -19.99
CA ALA A 220 -8.58 1.14 -20.51
C ALA A 220 -10.10 1.09 -20.27
N LEU A 221 -10.72 2.26 -20.13
CA LEU A 221 -12.17 2.44 -20.07
C LEU A 221 -12.59 3.63 -20.95
N HIS A 222 -13.86 3.66 -21.33
CA HIS A 222 -14.48 4.83 -21.94
C HIS A 222 -15.48 5.44 -20.97
N ILE A 223 -15.56 6.77 -20.94
CA ILE A 223 -16.64 7.50 -20.26
C ILE A 223 -17.44 8.31 -21.27
N LYS A 224 -18.75 8.38 -21.04
CA LYS A 224 -19.70 9.30 -21.68
C LYS A 224 -20.60 9.89 -20.60
N TYR A 225 -21.01 11.14 -20.76
CA TYR A 225 -22.01 11.74 -19.90
C TYR A 225 -23.42 11.45 -20.42
N GLN A 226 -24.36 11.29 -19.49
CA GLN A 226 -25.81 11.29 -19.77
C GLN A 226 -26.25 12.64 -20.35
#